data_AF-A0A0W0YK14-F1
#
_entry.id   AF-A0A0W0YK14-F1
#
_cell.length_a   1.000
_cell.length_b   1.000
_cell.length_c   1.000
_cell.angle_alpha   90.00
_cell.angle_beta   90.00
_cell.angle_gamma   90.00
#
_symmetry.space_group_name_H-M   'P 1'
#
loop_
_entity.id
_entity.type
_entity.pdbx_description
1 polymer ?
#
loop_
_entity_poly.entity_id
_entity_poly.type
_entity_poly.pdbx_seq_one_letter_code
_entity_poly.pdbx_strand_id
1 'polypeptide(L)'
;MVRNYYLTDDIEDTVFAHSVLSYAVPGMPAKKFNELKNGYLPWESRLELRGIKIEEAREALIQFIQMQVQNNKQCVLIVHGQESAKNAPPLLKNLINHWLPQFKEVQAFHSAQAKDEGRDAVYVLLKKETSIDLPERLPPGAKETTFLVAETRAMERRRRLAEQQGERQFAAVKAREHSDVEVQSSPEGELQNNILQHPELDSQRFDGIDPNLNPEPPLNTEARREFDNEKREQDKEKQLRLGNMPKFTTAPTPKGP
;
A
#
# COMPACT_ATOMS: atom_id res chain seq x y z
N MET A 1 0.31 10.42 22.58
CA MET A 1 -0.67 10.56 23.68
C MET A 1 -0.21 9.62 24.79
N VAL A 2 0.06 10.10 26.01
CA VAL A 2 0.50 9.24 27.11
C VAL A 2 -0.71 8.44 27.60
N ARG A 3 -0.65 7.11 27.54
CA ARG A 3 -1.72 6.23 28.03
C ARG A 3 -1.52 5.99 29.50
N ASN A 4 -2.53 6.27 30.33
CA ASN A 4 -2.45 5.94 31.75
C ASN A 4 -2.83 4.47 31.95
N TYR A 5 -1.93 3.69 32.57
CA TYR A 5 -2.15 2.30 32.93
C TYR A 5 -2.27 2.18 34.45
N TYR A 6 -3.30 1.46 34.90
CA TYR A 6 -3.49 1.09 36.30
C TYR A 6 -3.44 -0.43 36.37
N LEU A 7 -2.28 -0.96 36.76
CA LEU A 7 -2.05 -2.40 36.85
C LEU A 7 -2.60 -2.94 38.17
N THR A 8 -3.40 -3.99 38.11
CA THR A 8 -3.90 -4.71 39.29
C THR A 8 -2.88 -5.73 39.78
N ASP A 9 -2.93 -6.08 41.07
CA ASP A 9 -1.99 -7.03 41.70
C ASP A 9 -2.64 -8.37 42.07
N ASP A 10 -3.93 -8.54 41.75
CA ASP A 10 -4.71 -9.71 42.12
C ASP A 10 -4.28 -10.91 41.28
N ILE A 11 -3.37 -11.73 41.82
CA ILE A 11 -2.91 -12.98 41.21
C ILE A 11 -3.79 -14.13 41.68
N GLU A 12 -4.61 -14.67 40.76
CA GLU A 12 -5.42 -15.86 41.03
C GLU A 12 -4.60 -17.16 40.86
N ASP A 13 -3.89 -17.28 39.74
CA ASP A 13 -3.13 -18.47 39.37
C ASP A 13 -1.62 -18.22 39.48
N THR A 14 -1.00 -18.80 40.50
CA THR A 14 0.46 -18.67 40.69
C THR A 14 1.24 -19.66 39.82
N VAL A 15 2.30 -19.17 39.20
CA VAL A 15 3.30 -19.92 38.44
C VAL A 15 4.58 -20.13 39.24
N PHE A 16 5.17 -21.31 39.09
CA PHE A 16 6.42 -21.68 39.74
C PHE A 16 7.64 -21.06 39.03
N ALA A 17 8.78 -21.04 39.73
CA ALA A 17 10.04 -20.54 39.21
C ALA A 17 10.50 -21.25 37.92
N HIS A 18 10.30 -22.57 37.82
CA HIS A 18 10.70 -23.37 36.66
C HIS A 18 9.67 -23.37 35.51
N SER A 19 8.47 -22.81 35.73
CA SER A 19 7.41 -22.74 34.72
C SER A 19 7.79 -21.79 33.59
N VAL A 20 7.38 -22.11 32.37
CA VAL A 20 7.56 -21.23 31.21
C VAL A 20 6.36 -20.31 31.12
N LEU A 21 6.61 -19.00 30.98
CA LEU A 21 5.58 -18.02 30.67
C LEU A 21 5.32 -18.03 29.18
N SER A 22 4.05 -18.02 28.80
CA SER A 22 3.63 -18.05 27.40
C SER A 22 2.25 -17.43 27.28
N TYR A 23 2.15 -16.36 26.52
CA TYR A 23 0.90 -15.64 26.27
C TYR A 23 0.90 -15.08 24.85
N ALA A 24 -0.26 -15.13 24.20
CA ALA A 24 -0.49 -14.51 22.91
C ALA A 24 -1.94 -14.03 22.80
N VAL A 25 -2.14 -12.85 22.21
CA VAL A 25 -3.47 -12.32 21.93
C VAL A 25 -4.18 -13.17 20.87
N PRO A 26 -5.50 -13.38 20.96
CA PRO A 26 -6.28 -14.07 19.94
C PRO A 26 -6.06 -13.46 18.55
N GLY A 27 -5.85 -14.32 17.54
CA GLY A 27 -5.59 -13.88 16.17
C GLY A 27 -4.12 -13.57 15.86
N MET A 28 -3.19 -13.78 16.80
CA MET A 28 -1.76 -13.68 16.51
C MET A 28 -1.32 -14.76 15.49
N PRO A 29 -0.55 -14.38 14.44
CA PRO A 29 0.05 -15.34 13.54
C PRO A 29 1.00 -16.31 14.25
N ALA A 30 0.71 -17.62 14.18
CA ALA A 30 1.49 -18.67 14.83
C ALA A 30 2.98 -18.65 14.45
N LYS A 31 3.30 -18.29 13.20
CA LYS A 31 4.68 -18.15 12.72
C LYS A 31 5.47 -17.12 13.55
N LYS A 32 4.90 -15.94 13.77
CA LYS A 32 5.54 -14.85 14.49
C LYS A 32 5.70 -15.18 15.98
N PHE A 33 4.70 -15.84 16.56
CA PHE A 33 4.78 -16.34 17.94
C PHE A 33 5.89 -17.41 18.08
N ASN A 34 6.03 -18.31 17.11
CA ASN A 34 7.09 -19.30 17.11
C ASN A 34 8.48 -18.68 16.95
N GLU A 35 8.61 -17.62 16.14
CA GLU A 35 9.87 -16.85 16.03
C GLU A 35 10.25 -16.18 17.36
N LEU A 36 9.27 -15.63 18.10
CA LEU A 36 9.46 -15.10 19.45
C LEU A 36 9.93 -16.20 20.42
N LYS A 37 9.20 -17.32 20.47
CA LYS A 37 9.49 -18.47 21.34
C LYS A 37 10.89 -19.04 21.12
N ASN A 38 11.33 -19.13 19.87
CA ASN A 38 12.64 -19.65 19.52
C ASN A 38 13.76 -18.61 19.68
N GLY A 39 13.43 -17.36 20.04
CA GLY A 39 14.39 -16.27 20.16
C GLY A 39 15.04 -15.90 18.82
N TYR A 40 14.30 -16.07 17.70
CA TYR A 40 14.72 -15.63 16.37
C TYR A 40 14.43 -14.15 16.13
N LEU A 41 13.49 -13.59 16.88
CA LEU A 41 13.28 -12.14 16.92
C LEU A 41 14.33 -11.50 17.83
N PRO A 42 15.27 -10.69 17.29
CA PRO A 42 16.24 -10.00 18.13
C PRO A 42 15.50 -8.97 19.00
N TRP A 43 15.78 -8.99 20.30
CA TRP A 43 15.30 -7.95 21.20
C TRP A 43 16.12 -6.68 21.01
N GLU A 44 15.46 -5.53 21.10
CA GLU A 44 16.05 -4.22 20.80
C GLU A 44 16.33 -3.40 22.06
N SER A 45 15.68 -3.75 23.17
CA SER A 45 15.85 -3.09 24.46
C SER A 45 15.64 -4.08 25.60
N ARG A 46 16.27 -3.80 26.74
CA ARG A 46 16.25 -4.63 27.95
C ARG A 46 15.80 -3.79 29.15
N LEU A 47 14.86 -4.32 29.92
CA LEU A 47 14.47 -3.81 31.23
C LEU A 47 14.97 -4.76 32.31
N GLU A 48 15.56 -4.20 33.36
CA GLU A 48 16.11 -4.94 34.48
C GLU A 48 15.32 -4.65 35.75
N LEU A 49 14.71 -5.67 36.34
CA LEU A 49 13.85 -5.58 37.53
C LEU A 49 14.39 -6.42 38.70
N ARG A 50 15.66 -6.83 38.65
CA ARG A 50 16.30 -7.59 39.74
C ARG A 50 16.43 -6.73 41.01
N GLY A 51 15.84 -7.21 42.11
CA GLY A 51 16.07 -6.67 43.45
C GLY A 51 15.44 -5.30 43.73
N ILE A 52 14.60 -4.79 42.82
CA ILE A 52 13.81 -3.58 43.05
C ILE A 52 12.48 -3.93 43.73
N LYS A 53 11.86 -2.92 44.36
CA LYS A 53 10.55 -3.09 45.00
C LYS A 53 9.46 -3.26 43.95
N ILE A 54 8.34 -3.87 44.35
CA ILE A 54 7.22 -4.22 43.46
C ILE A 54 6.61 -2.96 42.84
N GLU A 55 6.40 -1.92 43.64
CA GLU A 55 5.82 -0.66 43.21
C GLU A 55 6.74 0.05 42.20
N GLU A 56 8.05 0.08 42.48
CA GLU A 56 9.06 0.61 41.57
C GLU A 56 9.14 -0.19 40.27
N ALA A 57 9.03 -1.53 40.36
CA ALA A 57 9.01 -2.42 39.20
C ALA A 57 7.79 -2.17 38.30
N ARG A 58 6.63 -1.91 38.91
CA ARG A 58 5.40 -1.56 38.19
C ARG A 58 5.57 -0.26 37.41
N GLU A 59 6.03 0.79 38.07
CA GLU A 59 6.26 2.09 37.44
C GLU A 59 7.31 1.99 36.33
N ALA A 60 8.42 1.30 36.59
CA ALA A 60 9.47 1.07 35.60
C ALA A 60 8.96 0.28 34.39
N LEU A 61 8.13 -0.74 34.60
CA LEU A 61 7.51 -1.51 33.52
C LEU A 61 6.60 -0.65 32.65
N ILE A 62 5.71 0.14 33.28
CA ILE A 62 4.79 1.04 32.55
C ILE A 62 5.59 2.03 31.70
N GLN A 63 6.56 2.72 32.30
CA GLN A 63 7.39 3.70 31.61
C GLN A 63 8.20 3.05 30.48
N PHE A 64 8.77 1.88 30.73
CA PHE A 64 9.54 1.15 29.73
C PHE A 64 8.69 0.78 28.53
N ILE A 65 7.55 0.12 28.71
CA ILE A 65 6.68 -0.29 27.60
C ILE A 65 6.25 0.92 26.78
N GLN A 66 5.82 2.01 27.44
CA GLN A 66 5.43 3.24 26.74
C GLN A 66 6.58 3.83 25.92
N MET A 67 7.78 3.91 26.50
CA MET A 67 8.96 4.43 25.82
C MET A 67 9.35 3.55 24.62
N GLN A 68 9.30 2.22 24.76
CA GLN A 68 9.63 1.32 23.67
C GLN A 68 8.62 1.36 22.53
N VAL A 69 7.33 1.51 22.84
CA VAL A 69 6.28 1.73 21.83
C VAL A 69 6.50 3.05 21.09
N GLN A 70 6.79 4.14 21.81
CA GLN A 70 7.10 5.45 21.19
C GLN A 70 8.33 5.39 20.29
N ASN A 71 9.33 4.58 20.66
CA ASN A 71 10.54 4.33 19.88
C ASN A 71 10.33 3.31 18.75
N ASN A 72 9.10 2.87 18.49
CA ASN A 72 8.75 1.86 17.46
C ASN A 72 9.50 0.54 17.60
N LYS A 73 9.86 0.16 18.83
CA LYS A 73 10.50 -1.13 19.12
C LYS A 73 9.48 -2.25 19.11
N GLN A 74 9.86 -3.38 18.53
CA GLN A 74 8.95 -4.53 18.37
C GLN A 74 9.19 -5.61 19.41
N CYS A 75 10.46 -5.96 19.66
CA CYS A 75 10.81 -7.03 20.58
C CYS A 75 11.65 -6.45 21.71
N VAL A 76 11.23 -6.69 22.95
CA VAL A 76 11.94 -6.20 24.14
C VAL A 76 12.12 -7.35 25.13
N LEU A 77 13.19 -7.28 25.92
CA LEU A 77 13.52 -8.26 26.94
C LEU A 77 13.24 -7.67 28.32
N ILE A 78 12.50 -8.39 29.15
CA ILE A 78 12.26 -8.01 30.55
C ILE A 78 12.89 -9.05 31.44
N VAL A 79 13.85 -8.63 32.26
CA VAL A 79 14.56 -9.49 33.19
C VAL A 79 14.01 -9.23 34.58
N HIS A 80 13.32 -10.22 35.13
CA HIS A 80 12.78 -10.16 36.49
C HIS A 80 13.71 -10.83 37.50
N GLY A 81 14.60 -11.69 37.01
CA GLY A 81 15.52 -12.44 37.84
C GLY A 81 14.83 -13.56 38.61
N GLN A 82 15.65 -14.30 39.33
CA GLN A 82 15.20 -15.36 40.21
C GLN A 82 14.94 -14.77 41.60
N GLU A 83 13.70 -14.86 42.09
CA GLU A 83 13.43 -14.63 43.50
C GLU A 83 13.86 -15.85 44.33
N SER A 84 14.72 -15.62 45.32
CA SER A 84 15.46 -16.66 46.05
C SER A 84 14.76 -17.17 47.31
N ALA A 85 13.42 -17.07 47.37
CA ALA A 85 12.67 -17.64 48.47
C ALA A 85 12.49 -19.15 48.22
N LYS A 86 13.21 -19.98 48.98
CA LYS A 86 13.37 -21.44 48.76
C LYS A 86 12.08 -22.25 48.61
N ASN A 87 10.91 -21.72 48.97
CA ASN A 87 9.61 -22.40 48.88
C ASN A 87 8.43 -21.48 48.49
N ALA A 88 8.66 -20.25 48.05
CA ALA A 88 7.58 -19.35 47.64
C ALA A 88 7.55 -19.22 46.10
N PRO A 89 6.35 -19.11 45.48
CA PRO A 89 6.27 -18.75 44.08
C PRO A 89 6.91 -17.37 43.85
N PRO A 90 7.69 -17.18 42.77
CA PRO A 90 8.38 -15.92 42.50
C PRO A 90 7.35 -14.81 42.26
N LEU A 91 7.29 -13.84 43.16
CA LEU A 91 6.23 -12.83 43.18
C LEU A 91 6.32 -11.93 41.96
N LEU A 92 7.50 -11.38 41.66
CA LEU A 92 7.69 -10.50 40.50
C LEU A 92 7.40 -11.18 39.17
N LYS A 93 7.73 -12.47 39.03
CA LYS A 93 7.41 -13.26 37.84
C LYS A 93 5.91 -13.41 37.64
N ASN A 94 5.18 -13.69 38.73
CA ASN A 94 3.73 -13.78 38.73
C ASN A 94 3.07 -12.44 38.38
N LEU A 95 3.56 -11.36 38.98
CA LEU A 95 3.10 -10.01 38.68
C LEU A 95 3.34 -9.63 37.23
N ILE A 96 4.50 -9.92 36.66
CA ILE A 96 4.77 -9.64 35.23
C ILE A 96 3.85 -10.45 34.32
N ASN A 97 3.61 -11.72 34.63
CA ASN A 97 2.65 -12.55 33.88
C ASN A 97 1.24 -11.96 33.90
N HIS A 98 0.86 -11.34 35.02
CA HIS A 98 -0.45 -10.70 35.21
C HIS A 98 -0.55 -9.29 34.62
N TRP A 99 0.52 -8.50 34.70
CA TRP A 99 0.56 -7.11 34.23
C TRP A 99 0.69 -7.00 32.72
N LEU A 100 1.52 -7.84 32.09
CA LEU A 100 1.79 -7.76 30.65
C LEU A 100 0.53 -7.85 29.76
N PRO A 101 -0.44 -8.75 30.01
CA PRO A 101 -1.70 -8.80 29.27
C PRO A 101 -2.55 -7.53 29.38
N GLN A 102 -2.38 -6.71 30.41
CA GLN A 102 -3.16 -5.49 30.63
C GLN A 102 -2.74 -4.34 29.71
N PHE A 103 -1.53 -4.41 29.13
CA PHE A 103 -1.05 -3.45 28.15
C PHE A 103 -1.65 -3.75 26.77
N LYS A 104 -2.32 -2.77 26.18
CA LYS A 104 -2.93 -2.91 24.84
C LYS A 104 -1.89 -3.08 23.73
N GLU A 105 -0.66 -2.66 23.99
CA GLU A 105 0.46 -2.75 23.05
C GLU A 105 1.13 -4.12 23.09
N VAL A 106 0.97 -4.91 24.15
CA VAL A 106 1.57 -6.23 24.25
C VAL A 106 0.75 -7.22 23.43
N GLN A 107 1.34 -7.77 22.37
CA GLN A 107 0.66 -8.76 21.54
C GLN A 107 0.95 -10.20 21.99
N ALA A 108 2.16 -10.47 22.49
CA ALA A 108 2.55 -11.77 23.02
C ALA A 108 3.79 -11.64 23.90
N PHE A 109 4.00 -12.63 24.76
CA PHE A 109 5.25 -12.80 25.47
C PHE A 109 5.57 -14.27 25.71
N HIS A 110 6.85 -14.58 25.85
CA HIS A 110 7.32 -15.93 26.14
C HIS A 110 8.59 -15.86 26.99
N SER A 111 8.82 -16.81 27.90
CA SER A 111 10.09 -16.90 28.62
C SER A 111 11.26 -16.94 27.63
N ALA A 112 12.35 -16.27 27.99
CA ALA A 112 13.51 -16.15 27.13
C ALA A 112 14.22 -17.51 26.93
N GLN A 113 15.04 -17.57 25.87
CA GLN A 113 15.91 -18.72 25.64
C GLN A 113 17.07 -18.72 26.63
N ALA A 114 17.69 -19.88 26.86
CA ALA A 114 18.82 -20.02 27.78
C ALA A 114 20.01 -19.08 27.47
N LYS A 115 20.14 -18.64 26.21
CA LYS A 115 21.14 -17.65 25.78
C LYS A 115 20.89 -16.24 26.34
N ASP A 116 19.64 -15.88 26.61
CA ASP A 116 19.19 -14.54 27.00
C ASP A 116 18.50 -14.60 28.38
N GLU A 117 19.19 -15.16 29.38
CA GLU A 117 18.73 -15.29 30.79
C GLU A 117 17.62 -16.34 31.05
N GLY A 118 17.15 -17.06 30.03
CA GLY A 118 16.27 -18.22 30.19
C GLY A 118 14.93 -17.90 30.86
N ARG A 119 14.62 -18.62 31.95
CA ARG A 119 13.33 -18.50 32.66
C ARG A 119 13.24 -17.27 33.57
N ASP A 120 14.37 -16.59 33.77
CA ASP A 120 14.47 -15.38 34.60
C ASP A 120 14.20 -14.09 33.79
N ALA A 121 13.94 -14.27 32.49
CA ALA A 121 13.56 -13.20 31.59
C ALA A 121 12.44 -13.62 30.63
N VAL A 122 11.83 -12.62 30.02
CA VAL A 122 10.68 -12.76 29.12
C VAL A 122 10.89 -11.89 27.89
N TYR A 123 10.75 -12.49 26.70
CA TYR A 123 10.61 -11.72 25.47
C TYR A 123 9.19 -11.22 25.35
N VAL A 124 9.01 -9.93 25.05
CA VAL A 124 7.73 -9.29 24.86
C VAL A 124 7.65 -8.71 23.46
N LEU A 125 6.60 -9.09 22.73
CA LEU A 125 6.29 -8.59 21.40
C LEU A 125 5.29 -7.44 21.50
N LEU A 126 5.71 -6.26 21.10
CA LEU A 126 4.93 -5.04 21.08
C LEU A 126 4.24 -4.84 19.73
N LYS A 127 3.07 -4.20 19.77
CA LYS A 127 2.33 -3.75 18.60
C LYS A 127 3.09 -2.58 17.99
N LYS A 128 3.44 -2.73 16.72
CA LYS A 128 3.95 -1.63 15.92
C LYS A 128 2.82 -0.60 15.77
N GLU A 129 3.06 0.65 16.16
CA GLU A 129 2.23 1.76 15.71
C GLU A 129 2.53 1.97 14.23
N THR A 130 1.85 1.21 13.37
CA THR A 130 1.75 1.60 11.97
C THR A 130 0.94 2.88 11.94
N SER A 131 1.64 4.01 11.83
CA SER A 131 1.00 5.26 11.46
C SER A 131 0.24 5.00 10.16
N ILE A 132 -1.08 5.09 10.28
CA ILE A 132 -2.07 4.99 9.21
C ILE A 132 -2.42 3.52 8.88
N ASP A 133 -3.55 3.06 9.42
CA ASP A 133 -4.40 2.06 8.74
C ASP A 133 -4.92 2.73 7.45
N LEU A 134 -4.07 2.89 6.43
CA LEU A 134 -4.59 3.03 5.08
C LEU A 134 -5.19 1.66 4.78
N PRO A 135 -6.46 1.57 4.34
CA PRO A 135 -7.12 0.30 4.10
C PRO A 135 -6.26 -0.51 3.13
N GLU A 136 -5.53 -1.49 3.68
CA GLU A 136 -4.58 -2.28 2.93
C GLU A 136 -5.39 -3.31 2.13
N ARG A 137 -5.70 -2.91 0.89
CA ARG A 137 -6.52 -3.60 -0.11
C ARG A 137 -7.95 -3.87 0.32
N LEU A 138 -8.88 -3.28 -0.44
CA LEU A 138 -10.25 -3.79 -0.50
C LEU A 138 -10.25 -5.31 -0.71
N PRO A 139 -11.20 -6.04 -0.08
CA PRO A 139 -11.34 -7.48 -0.30
C PRO A 139 -11.40 -7.77 -1.81
N PRO A 140 -10.79 -8.88 -2.28
CA PRO A 140 -10.78 -9.21 -3.70
C PRO A 140 -12.22 -9.41 -4.18
N GLY A 141 -12.79 -8.39 -4.82
CA GLY A 141 -14.19 -8.38 -5.26
C GLY A 141 -14.94 -7.07 -4.99
N ALA A 142 -14.48 -6.22 -4.08
CA ALA A 142 -15.04 -4.89 -3.92
C ALA A 142 -14.42 -3.95 -4.97
N LYS A 143 -14.99 -3.97 -6.18
CA LYS A 143 -14.77 -2.90 -7.15
C LYS A 143 -15.35 -1.63 -6.56
N GLU A 144 -14.52 -0.74 -6.05
CA GLU A 144 -14.94 0.64 -5.86
C GLU A 144 -15.35 1.17 -7.23
N THR A 145 -16.65 1.32 -7.44
CA THR A 145 -17.11 2.34 -8.38
C THR A 145 -16.67 3.66 -7.77
N THR A 146 -15.55 4.18 -8.26
CA THR A 146 -15.05 5.50 -7.93
C THR A 146 -16.24 6.45 -7.88
N PHE A 147 -16.51 7.00 -6.69
CA PHE A 147 -17.62 7.93 -6.44
C PHE A 147 -17.56 9.10 -7.45
N LEU A 148 -16.34 9.44 -7.89
CA LEU A 148 -16.01 10.44 -8.88
C LEU A 148 -16.48 10.15 -10.32
N VAL A 149 -16.74 8.89 -10.71
CA VAL A 149 -17.18 8.55 -12.09
C VAL A 149 -18.70 8.62 -12.24
N ALA A 150 -19.45 8.27 -11.19
CA ALA A 150 -20.91 8.38 -11.18
C ALA A 150 -21.35 9.85 -11.07
N GLU A 151 -20.67 10.65 -10.24
CA GLU A 151 -20.93 12.09 -10.10
C GLU A 151 -20.64 12.85 -11.40
N THR A 152 -19.54 12.53 -12.10
CA THR A 152 -19.18 13.16 -13.38
C THR A 152 -20.16 12.82 -14.49
N ARG A 153 -20.59 11.56 -14.63
CA ARG A 153 -21.61 11.18 -15.62
C ARG A 153 -22.97 11.79 -15.35
N ALA A 154 -23.38 11.89 -14.08
CA ALA A 154 -24.64 12.51 -13.71
C ALA A 154 -24.62 14.03 -14.02
N MET A 155 -23.53 14.72 -13.65
CA MET A 155 -23.34 16.14 -13.98
C MET A 155 -23.28 16.39 -15.49
N GLU A 156 -22.54 15.58 -16.23
CA GLU A 156 -22.39 15.75 -17.67
C GLU A 156 -23.70 15.47 -18.42
N ARG A 157 -24.49 14.51 -17.95
CA ARG A 157 -25.85 14.25 -18.46
C ARG A 157 -26.80 15.42 -18.14
N ARG A 158 -26.69 16.00 -16.94
CA ARG A 158 -27.47 17.19 -16.53
C ARG A 158 -27.13 18.41 -17.38
N ARG A 159 -25.83 18.62 -17.65
CA ARG A 159 -25.33 19.67 -18.54
C ARG A 159 -25.88 19.53 -19.96
N ARG A 160 -25.83 18.32 -20.55
CA ARG A 160 -26.37 18.08 -21.91
C ARG A 160 -27.87 18.33 -22.02
N LEU A 161 -28.63 17.97 -20.99
CA LEU A 161 -30.07 18.24 -20.96
C LEU A 161 -30.37 19.75 -20.87
N ALA A 162 -29.63 20.50 -20.06
CA ALA A 162 -29.76 21.95 -19.98
C ALA A 162 -29.36 22.64 -21.31
N GLU A 163 -28.32 22.13 -21.99
CA GLU A 163 -27.93 22.58 -23.33
C GLU A 163 -29.01 22.28 -24.39
N GLN A 164 -29.68 21.12 -24.33
CA GLN A 164 -30.77 20.76 -25.25
C GLN A 164 -32.05 21.56 -24.98
N GLN A 165 -32.30 21.95 -23.73
CA GLN A 165 -33.45 22.77 -23.35
C GLN A 165 -33.25 24.26 -23.66
N GLY A 166 -32.11 24.64 -24.27
CA GLY A 166 -31.86 26.01 -24.74
C GLY A 166 -31.58 27.00 -23.61
N GLU A 167 -31.36 26.53 -22.38
CA GLU A 167 -31.01 27.37 -21.23
C GLU A 167 -29.54 27.80 -21.32
N ARG A 168 -29.23 28.66 -22.29
CA ARG A 168 -27.99 29.43 -22.26
C ARG A 168 -28.30 30.83 -21.79
N GLN A 169 -27.95 31.15 -20.55
CA GLN A 169 -27.56 32.53 -20.25
C GLN A 169 -26.15 32.73 -20.79
N PHE A 170 -26.04 33.05 -22.08
CA PHE A 170 -24.80 33.59 -22.59
C PHE A 170 -24.58 34.95 -21.93
N ALA A 171 -23.50 35.10 -21.16
CA ALA A 171 -23.01 36.43 -20.80
C ALA A 171 -22.71 37.18 -22.11
N ALA A 172 -23.29 38.37 -22.28
CA ALA A 172 -23.08 39.19 -23.47
C ALA A 172 -21.60 39.58 -23.57
N VAL A 173 -20.86 38.93 -24.47
CA VAL A 173 -19.47 39.27 -24.78
C VAL A 173 -19.49 40.52 -25.65
N LYS A 174 -19.05 41.66 -25.10
CA LYS A 174 -18.73 42.84 -25.91
C LYS A 174 -17.50 42.51 -26.75
N ALA A 175 -17.70 42.24 -28.03
CA ALA A 175 -16.63 42.21 -29.01
C ALA A 175 -16.03 43.63 -29.10
N ARG A 176 -14.89 43.86 -28.43
CA ARG A 176 -13.99 44.94 -28.82
C ARG A 176 -13.23 44.46 -30.05
N GLU A 177 -13.25 45.30 -31.08
CA GLU A 177 -12.55 45.12 -32.35
C GLU A 177 -11.08 44.73 -32.07
N HIS A 178 -10.71 43.53 -32.51
CA HIS A 178 -9.30 43.14 -32.61
C HIS A 178 -8.82 43.61 -33.98
N SER A 179 -7.78 44.45 -34.00
CA SER A 179 -7.10 44.88 -35.21
C SER A 179 -6.42 43.69 -35.90
N ASP A 180 -6.63 43.56 -37.21
CA ASP A 180 -5.94 42.59 -38.06
C ASP A 180 -4.42 42.83 -38.00
N VAL A 181 -3.72 41.98 -37.24
CA VAL A 181 -2.27 41.87 -37.30
C VAL A 181 -1.97 40.44 -37.75
N GLU A 182 -1.41 40.31 -38.95
CA GLU A 182 -0.90 39.04 -39.45
C GLU A 182 0.20 38.53 -38.50
N VAL A 183 -0.05 37.38 -37.88
CA VAL A 183 0.95 36.68 -37.06
C VAL A 183 1.94 36.04 -38.02
N GLN A 184 3.15 36.58 -38.10
CA GLN A 184 4.27 35.92 -38.77
C GLN A 184 4.49 34.54 -38.12
N SER A 185 4.52 33.50 -38.95
CA SER A 185 4.82 32.13 -38.54
C SER A 185 6.25 32.04 -37.99
N SER A 186 6.39 31.80 -36.68
CA SER A 186 7.67 31.46 -36.08
C SER A 186 8.18 30.09 -36.56
N PRO A 187 9.50 29.87 -36.68
CA PRO A 187 10.10 28.64 -37.22
C PRO A 187 10.04 27.43 -36.28
N GLU A 188 9.11 27.39 -35.31
CA GLU A 188 8.98 26.27 -34.36
C GLU A 188 8.30 25.04 -34.96
N GLY A 189 7.65 25.16 -36.13
CA GLY A 189 7.02 24.04 -36.83
C GLY A 189 8.02 23.00 -37.39
N GLU A 190 9.30 23.35 -37.54
CA GLU A 190 10.32 22.45 -38.07
C GLU A 190 10.98 21.58 -36.97
N LEU A 191 10.97 22.04 -35.71
CA LEU A 191 11.64 21.35 -34.60
C LEU A 191 10.83 20.16 -34.05
N GLN A 192 9.51 20.16 -34.22
CA GLN A 192 8.65 19.04 -33.81
C GLN A 192 8.77 17.82 -34.75
N ASN A 193 9.22 18.01 -36.00
CA ASN A 193 9.38 16.93 -36.97
C ASN A 193 10.68 16.12 -36.77
N ASN A 194 11.67 16.66 -36.05
CA ASN A 194 12.97 16.00 -35.86
C ASN A 194 13.03 15.03 -34.66
N ILE A 195 12.09 15.12 -33.71
CA ILE A 195 12.02 14.18 -32.58
C ILE A 195 11.35 12.83 -32.97
N LEU A 196 10.70 12.76 -34.13
CA LEU A 196 10.02 11.57 -34.64
C LEU A 196 10.85 10.71 -35.62
N GLN A 197 12.10 11.10 -35.93
CA GLN A 197 12.97 10.40 -36.88
C GLN A 197 14.05 9.52 -36.22
N HIS A 198 13.81 8.99 -35.02
CA HIS A 198 14.75 8.06 -34.40
C HIS A 198 14.54 6.63 -34.96
N PRO A 199 15.56 5.99 -35.57
CA PRO A 199 15.41 4.72 -36.30
C PRO A 199 14.94 3.55 -35.44
N GLU A 200 15.09 3.63 -34.11
CA GLU A 200 14.65 2.59 -33.17
C GLU A 200 13.17 2.71 -32.73
N LEU A 201 12.46 3.77 -33.14
CA LEU A 201 11.01 3.89 -32.92
C LEU A 201 10.17 3.40 -34.11
N ASP A 202 10.80 3.21 -35.27
CA ASP A 202 10.13 2.75 -36.50
C ASP A 202 9.94 1.22 -36.52
N SER A 203 10.68 0.50 -35.67
CA SER A 203 10.70 -0.97 -35.59
C SER A 203 9.78 -1.55 -34.51
N GLN A 204 8.97 -0.74 -33.81
CA GLN A 204 7.96 -1.26 -32.89
C GLN A 204 6.71 -1.73 -33.66
N ARG A 205 6.83 -2.88 -34.33
CA ARG A 205 5.68 -3.76 -34.59
C ARG A 205 5.24 -4.33 -33.24
N PHE A 206 4.35 -3.61 -32.56
CA PHE A 206 3.84 -3.98 -31.25
C PHE A 206 2.78 -5.09 -31.38
N ASP A 207 3.22 -6.30 -31.69
CA ASP A 207 2.51 -7.51 -31.26
C ASP A 207 3.48 -8.58 -30.72
N GLY A 208 4.79 -8.48 -30.93
CA GLY A 208 5.75 -9.46 -30.40
C GLY A 208 5.55 -10.89 -30.94
N ILE A 209 4.74 -11.08 -31.97
CA ILE A 209 4.46 -12.38 -32.58
C ILE A 209 5.33 -12.52 -33.83
N ASP A 210 6.14 -13.58 -33.83
CA ASP A 210 7.03 -13.99 -34.92
C ASP A 210 6.24 -14.15 -36.25
N PRO A 211 6.69 -13.59 -37.39
CA PRO A 211 6.02 -13.74 -38.69
C PRO A 211 5.83 -15.20 -39.15
N ASN A 212 6.51 -16.18 -38.53
CA ASN A 212 6.25 -17.59 -38.77
C ASN A 212 5.01 -18.15 -38.05
N LEU A 213 4.43 -17.43 -37.08
CA LEU A 213 3.28 -17.87 -36.28
C LEU A 213 1.92 -17.52 -36.93
N ASN A 214 1.88 -16.54 -37.83
CA ASN A 214 0.67 -16.17 -38.57
C ASN A 214 1.02 -15.82 -40.04
N PRO A 215 1.19 -16.81 -40.92
CA PRO A 215 1.56 -16.59 -42.31
C PRO A 215 0.46 -15.86 -43.07
N GLU A 216 0.84 -15.02 -44.04
CA GLU A 216 -0.13 -14.32 -44.87
C GLU A 216 -1.07 -15.32 -45.57
N PRO A 217 -2.40 -15.09 -45.54
CA PRO A 217 -3.34 -15.98 -46.20
C PRO A 217 -3.14 -15.98 -47.73
N PRO A 218 -3.44 -17.11 -48.41
CA PRO A 218 -3.22 -17.26 -49.85
C PRO A 218 -4.07 -16.28 -50.68
N LEU A 219 -3.49 -15.82 -51.79
CA LEU A 219 -4.12 -14.91 -52.75
C LEU A 219 -5.40 -15.55 -53.32
N ASN A 220 -6.49 -14.78 -53.39
CA ASN A 220 -7.87 -15.18 -53.78
C ASN A 220 -8.79 -15.74 -52.68
N THR A 221 -8.44 -15.62 -51.40
CA THR A 221 -9.34 -15.95 -50.28
C THR A 221 -9.99 -14.71 -49.68
N GLU A 222 -11.18 -14.85 -49.07
CA GLU A 222 -11.82 -13.76 -48.29
C GLU A 222 -10.92 -13.32 -47.13
N ALA A 223 -10.23 -14.28 -46.50
CA ALA A 223 -9.22 -14.04 -45.47
C ALA A 223 -8.11 -13.07 -45.93
N ARG A 224 -7.73 -13.08 -47.22
CA ARG A 224 -6.76 -12.11 -47.75
C ARG A 224 -7.30 -10.68 -47.79
N ARG A 225 -8.56 -10.52 -48.18
CA ARG A 225 -9.21 -9.20 -48.20
C ARG A 225 -9.36 -8.63 -46.80
N GLU A 226 -9.71 -9.47 -45.84
CA GLU A 226 -9.81 -9.10 -44.43
C GLU A 226 -8.45 -8.72 -43.86
N PHE A 227 -7.42 -9.53 -44.09
CA PHE A 227 -6.04 -9.22 -43.70
C PHE A 227 -5.55 -7.86 -44.26
N ASP A 228 -5.80 -7.61 -45.55
CA ASP A 228 -5.39 -6.35 -46.20
C ASP A 228 -6.26 -5.15 -45.77
N ASN A 229 -7.48 -5.37 -45.27
CA ASN A 229 -8.34 -4.33 -44.68
C ASN A 229 -7.84 -3.98 -43.26
N GLU A 230 -7.64 -5.00 -42.43
CA GLU A 230 -7.23 -4.85 -41.03
C GLU A 230 -5.84 -4.20 -40.92
N LYS A 231 -4.91 -4.58 -41.81
CA LYS A 231 -3.60 -3.92 -41.93
C LYS A 231 -3.72 -2.41 -42.23
N ARG A 232 -4.62 -2.03 -43.15
CA ARG A 232 -4.88 -0.61 -43.48
C ARG A 232 -5.52 0.14 -42.32
N GLU A 233 -6.41 -0.50 -41.57
CA GLU A 233 -7.04 0.09 -40.39
C GLU A 233 -6.03 0.32 -39.27
N GLN A 234 -5.17 -0.66 -38.99
CA GLN A 234 -4.08 -0.52 -38.02
C GLN A 234 -3.12 0.61 -38.42
N ASP A 235 -2.74 0.70 -39.69
CA ASP A 235 -1.88 1.79 -40.19
C ASP A 235 -2.56 3.16 -40.02
N LYS A 236 -3.86 3.24 -40.30
CA LYS A 236 -4.65 4.47 -40.11
C LYS A 236 -4.75 4.86 -38.63
N GLU A 237 -4.97 3.89 -37.74
CA GLU A 237 -5.00 4.12 -36.29
C GLU A 237 -3.62 4.58 -35.78
N LYS A 238 -2.53 3.97 -36.28
CA LYS A 238 -1.16 4.38 -35.98
C LYS A 238 -0.90 5.82 -36.40
N GLN A 239 -1.34 6.22 -37.59
CA GLN A 239 -1.22 7.61 -38.06
C GLN A 239 -2.02 8.59 -37.18
N LEU A 240 -3.24 8.21 -36.75
CA LEU A 240 -4.04 9.02 -35.83
C LEU A 240 -3.36 9.18 -34.46
N ARG A 241 -2.78 8.10 -33.90
CA ARG A 241 -2.03 8.15 -32.64
C ARG A 241 -0.78 9.03 -32.72
N LEU A 242 -0.10 9.03 -33.87
CA LEU A 242 1.05 9.90 -34.13
C LEU A 242 0.67 11.35 -34.40
N GLY A 243 -0.62 11.72 -34.34
CA GLY A 243 -1.09 13.09 -34.59
C GLY A 243 -1.13 13.48 -36.08
N ASN A 244 -0.81 12.56 -36.98
CA ASN A 244 -0.87 12.76 -38.42
C ASN A 244 -2.31 12.56 -38.91
N MET A 245 -3.17 13.53 -38.61
CA MET A 245 -4.58 13.47 -38.99
C MET A 245 -4.71 13.54 -40.53
N PRO A 246 -5.42 12.62 -41.19
CA PRO A 246 -5.60 12.67 -42.63
C PRO A 246 -6.33 13.97 -43.00
N LYS A 247 -5.71 14.76 -43.88
CA LYS A 247 -6.33 15.98 -44.41
C LYS A 247 -7.53 15.56 -45.26
N PHE A 248 -8.74 15.77 -44.75
CA PHE A 248 -9.95 15.62 -45.56
C PHE A 248 -9.95 16.72 -46.61
N THR A 249 -9.53 16.40 -47.83
CA THR A 249 -9.73 17.26 -48.98
C THR A 249 -11.11 16.98 -49.53
N THR A 250 -11.92 18.02 -49.73
CA THR A 250 -13.27 17.93 -50.32
C THR A 250 -13.23 17.73 -51.85
N ALA A 251 -12.08 17.32 -52.40
CA ALA A 251 -11.92 17.10 -53.82
C ALA A 251 -12.65 15.79 -54.19
N PRO A 252 -13.56 15.80 -55.17
CA PRO A 252 -14.19 14.58 -55.66
C PRO A 252 -13.10 13.66 -56.22
N THR A 253 -13.10 12.41 -55.75
CA THR A 253 -12.17 11.37 -56.24
C THR A 253 -12.40 11.16 -57.74
N PRO A 254 -11.35 11.17 -58.58
CA PRO A 254 -11.52 10.82 -59.99
C PRO A 254 -12.00 9.37 -60.07
N LYS A 255 -13.11 9.14 -60.76
CA LYS A 255 -13.50 7.78 -61.15
C LYS A 255 -12.43 7.27 -62.10
N GLY A 256 -11.75 6.21 -61.68
CA GLY A 256 -10.80 5.48 -62.53
C GLY A 256 -11.48 4.87 -63.76
N PRO A 257 -10.66 4.40 -64.73
CA PRO A 257 -11.14 3.81 -65.98
C PRO A 257 -11.91 2.50 -65.78
#